data_AF-A0A7W1J9A4-F1
#
_entry.id   AF-A0A7W1J9A4-F1
#
_cell.length_a   1.000
_cell.length_b   1.000
_cell.length_c   1.000
_cell.angle_alpha   90.00
_cell.angle_beta   90.00
_cell.angle_gamma   90.00
#
_symmetry.space_group_name_H-M   'P 1'
#
loop_
_entity.id
_entity.type
_entity.pdbx_description
1 polymer ?
#
loop_
_entity_poly.entity_id
_entity_poly.type
_entity_poly.pdbx_seq_one_letter_code
_entity_poly.pdbx_strand_id
1 'polypeptide(L)'
;MISGENTSVDWQIHTGAVCVMPIGAYEQHSSFLPLATDTISAEYFARAIAEDLGAALLPALPFGTSLEHAGFRGSISLRPETMMQIVRDLADELERQNFRVLILLNGHGGNFSLGPVARDINRMDRPLKLLLVNHWEHWPAGVACDSTHLGIEVHCGEGETSLMLALRPDLVRPQTVDTAANSDAHPLQQRDLNTFGMGHFSPEGVVGYPSFATVEKGRAIIAGARAPLLAHVRDRLRRLQEQPRYAGTGGIAVRIMGEADIPDGMRLKALAGWNQLEADWRLFLAASPAGCFVAVHNGAVVGSVATIRYRAADATEVAWIGMVLVDPEFRRMGIGTLLLDQALRSVADCASVKLDATPAGKEVYVKRGFVDERPLTRFTHACLPALPASPNSDSQAIADAQLAELLALDRVLFGSDRGRVLRFLHGHGPRAACGIKRAGRLAAYCLSRPGAHFHQIGPCIADTVDEARALTAAALADLVGRPVVIDVPDEQQGFSAWLRSLGFAAQRPFIRMHRGGSGPAGTPEREFAIVGPEFG
;
A
#
# COMPACT_ATOMS: atom_id res chain seq x y z
N MET A 1 -9.51 7.13 -29.23
CA MET A 1 -8.97 5.78 -29.43
C MET A 1 -7.78 5.86 -30.36
N ILE A 2 -6.80 4.98 -30.22
CA ILE A 2 -5.77 4.70 -31.22
C ILE A 2 -5.81 3.21 -31.62
N SER A 3 -5.50 2.87 -32.88
CA SER A 3 -5.58 1.49 -33.38
C SER A 3 -4.49 1.18 -34.42
N GLY A 4 -4.59 0.00 -35.05
CA GLY A 4 -3.72 -0.41 -36.16
C GLY A 4 -3.86 0.44 -37.44
N GLU A 5 -4.87 1.30 -37.52
CA GLU A 5 -5.04 2.27 -38.64
C GLU A 5 -4.19 3.54 -38.44
N ASN A 6 -3.55 3.72 -37.28
CA ASN A 6 -2.74 4.89 -36.94
C ASN A 6 -1.23 4.62 -37.08
N THR A 7 -0.43 5.68 -37.15
CA THR A 7 1.03 5.59 -37.33
C THR A 7 1.76 5.36 -36.01
N SER A 8 3.02 4.92 -36.07
CA SER A 8 3.85 4.76 -34.87
C SER A 8 4.05 6.08 -34.10
N VAL A 9 4.01 7.23 -34.78
CA VAL A 9 4.11 8.55 -34.13
C VAL A 9 2.85 8.82 -33.30
N ASP A 10 1.67 8.53 -33.85
CA ASP A 10 0.40 8.63 -33.10
C ASP A 10 0.44 7.76 -31.84
N TRP A 11 1.02 6.56 -31.94
CA TRP A 11 1.22 5.66 -30.79
C TRP A 11 2.21 6.20 -29.76
N GLN A 12 3.31 6.83 -30.20
CA GLN A 12 4.29 7.44 -29.29
C GLN A 12 3.72 8.61 -28.49
N ILE A 13 2.80 9.40 -29.06
CA ILE A 13 2.20 10.56 -28.39
C ILE A 13 0.91 10.21 -27.64
N HIS A 14 0.40 8.98 -27.77
CA HIS A 14 -0.79 8.54 -27.06
C HIS A 14 -0.52 8.44 -25.55
N THR A 15 -1.28 9.19 -24.75
CA THR A 15 -1.10 9.23 -23.29
C THR A 15 -1.96 8.22 -22.53
N GLY A 16 -2.83 7.47 -23.23
CA GLY A 16 -3.74 6.51 -22.60
C GLY A 16 -3.00 5.28 -22.10
N ALA A 17 -3.22 4.91 -20.83
CA ALA A 17 -2.59 3.75 -20.19
C ALA A 17 -3.41 2.45 -20.31
N VAL A 18 -4.52 2.48 -21.04
CA VAL A 18 -5.44 1.34 -21.22
C VAL A 18 -5.35 0.86 -22.66
N CYS A 19 -5.21 -0.46 -22.83
CA CYS A 19 -5.26 -1.13 -24.11
C CYS A 19 -6.36 -2.18 -24.10
N VAL A 20 -7.16 -2.25 -25.16
CA VAL A 20 -8.22 -3.23 -25.36
C VAL A 20 -7.75 -4.23 -26.42
N MET A 21 -7.89 -5.52 -26.14
CA MET A 21 -7.57 -6.60 -27.06
C MET A 21 -8.81 -7.49 -27.22
N PRO A 22 -9.43 -7.54 -28.41
CA PRO A 22 -10.43 -8.54 -28.71
C PRO A 22 -9.78 -9.91 -28.90
N ILE A 23 -10.38 -10.94 -28.32
CA ILE A 23 -10.04 -12.34 -28.59
C ILE A 23 -11.31 -13.11 -28.88
N GLY A 24 -11.36 -13.72 -30.06
CA GLY A 24 -12.46 -14.58 -30.48
C GLY A 24 -12.05 -16.04 -30.49
N ALA A 25 -12.61 -16.75 -31.45
CA ALA A 25 -12.21 -18.08 -31.87
C ALA A 25 -12.48 -18.25 -33.38
N TYR A 26 -11.93 -19.34 -33.91
CA TYR A 26 -12.14 -19.79 -35.28
C TYR A 26 -12.71 -21.20 -35.25
N GLU A 27 -14.03 -21.31 -35.17
CA GLU A 27 -14.70 -22.56 -34.81
C GLU A 27 -16.06 -22.72 -35.47
N GLN A 28 -16.50 -23.96 -35.57
CA GLN A 28 -17.78 -24.32 -36.15
C GLN A 28 -18.92 -23.55 -35.48
N HIS A 29 -19.82 -23.00 -36.29
CA HIS A 29 -21.12 -22.48 -35.86
C HIS A 29 -22.20 -23.06 -36.79
N SER A 30 -22.21 -24.39 -36.88
CA SER A 30 -23.06 -25.16 -37.76
C SER A 30 -23.00 -24.73 -39.24
N SER A 31 -24.08 -24.97 -39.98
CA SER A 31 -24.14 -24.76 -41.43
C SER A 31 -24.42 -23.32 -41.86
N PHE A 32 -24.73 -22.41 -40.91
CA PHE A 32 -25.34 -21.12 -41.21
C PHE A 32 -24.63 -19.88 -40.67
N LEU A 33 -23.81 -20.00 -39.64
CA LEU A 33 -22.94 -18.92 -39.19
C LEU A 33 -21.50 -19.14 -39.64
N PRO A 34 -20.72 -18.07 -39.86
CA PRO A 34 -19.33 -18.18 -40.26
C PRO A 34 -18.44 -18.67 -39.10
N LEU A 35 -17.29 -19.28 -39.44
CA LEU A 35 -16.31 -19.75 -38.45
C LEU A 35 -15.72 -18.62 -37.58
N ALA A 36 -15.85 -17.37 -38.01
CA ALA A 36 -15.31 -16.19 -37.34
C ALA A 36 -16.35 -15.45 -36.46
N THR A 37 -17.50 -16.07 -36.17
CA THR A 37 -18.61 -15.45 -35.40
C THR A 37 -18.13 -14.77 -34.11
N ASP A 38 -17.37 -15.50 -33.29
CA ASP A 38 -16.85 -14.98 -32.00
C ASP A 38 -15.88 -13.83 -32.18
N THR A 39 -15.04 -13.90 -33.22
CA THR A 39 -14.06 -12.85 -33.54
C THR A 39 -14.79 -11.57 -33.96
N ILE A 40 -15.80 -11.68 -34.82
CA ILE A 40 -16.62 -10.54 -35.28
C ILE A 40 -17.34 -9.88 -34.10
N SER A 41 -17.93 -10.70 -33.21
CA SER A 41 -18.60 -10.20 -32.01
C SER A 41 -17.62 -9.49 -31.05
N ALA A 42 -16.48 -10.11 -30.77
CA ALA A 42 -15.44 -9.53 -29.90
C ALA A 42 -14.93 -8.20 -30.46
N GLU A 43 -14.65 -8.11 -31.76
CA GLU A 43 -14.20 -6.86 -32.40
C GLU A 43 -15.20 -5.71 -32.20
N TYR A 44 -16.49 -6.00 -32.39
CA TYR A 44 -17.54 -5.00 -32.25
C TYR A 44 -17.57 -4.38 -30.85
N PHE A 45 -17.63 -5.22 -29.82
CA PHE A 45 -17.71 -4.76 -28.43
C PHE A 45 -16.37 -4.17 -27.94
N ALA A 46 -15.22 -4.66 -28.42
CA ALA A 46 -13.90 -4.12 -28.05
C ALA A 46 -13.73 -2.70 -28.57
N ARG A 47 -14.18 -2.46 -29.81
CA ARG A 47 -14.20 -1.13 -30.40
C ARG A 47 -15.05 -0.17 -29.58
N ALA A 48 -16.24 -0.60 -29.16
CA ALA A 48 -17.11 0.24 -28.33
C ALA A 48 -16.47 0.62 -26.98
N ILE A 49 -15.73 -0.29 -26.34
CA ILE A 49 -14.96 0.00 -25.10
C ILE A 49 -13.82 0.98 -25.40
N ALA A 50 -13.06 0.74 -26.46
CA ALA A 50 -11.88 1.54 -26.76
C ALA A 50 -12.25 2.98 -27.22
N GLU A 51 -13.37 3.15 -27.91
CA GLU A 51 -13.96 4.46 -28.22
C GLU A 51 -14.33 5.23 -26.95
N ASP A 52 -15.09 4.58 -26.06
CA ASP A 52 -15.61 5.19 -24.84
C ASP A 52 -14.51 5.65 -23.88
N LEU A 53 -13.45 4.84 -23.75
CA LEU A 53 -12.32 5.14 -22.86
C LEU A 53 -11.24 5.99 -23.53
N GLY A 54 -11.33 6.21 -24.84
CA GLY A 54 -10.23 6.77 -25.62
C GLY A 54 -8.98 5.88 -25.63
N ALA A 55 -9.11 4.59 -25.36
CA ALA A 55 -8.03 3.62 -25.18
C ALA A 55 -7.36 3.20 -26.51
N ALA A 56 -6.24 2.49 -26.41
CA ALA A 56 -5.65 1.77 -27.52
C ALA A 56 -6.46 0.51 -27.86
N LEU A 57 -6.58 0.16 -29.14
CA LEU A 57 -7.25 -1.05 -29.62
C LEU A 57 -6.28 -1.89 -30.45
N LEU A 58 -6.01 -3.11 -30.01
CA LEU A 58 -5.26 -4.11 -30.79
C LEU A 58 -6.19 -4.80 -31.81
N PRO A 59 -5.64 -5.33 -32.92
CA PRO A 59 -6.39 -6.22 -33.80
C PRO A 59 -6.89 -7.43 -33.02
N ALA A 60 -8.02 -8.00 -33.42
CA ALA A 60 -8.51 -9.21 -32.79
C ALA A 60 -7.54 -10.37 -32.99
N LEU A 61 -7.40 -11.18 -31.96
CA LEU A 61 -6.80 -12.50 -32.11
C LEU A 61 -7.91 -13.47 -32.56
N PRO A 62 -7.88 -13.96 -33.82
CA PRO A 62 -8.98 -14.74 -34.37
C PRO A 62 -8.95 -16.20 -33.93
N PHE A 63 -7.89 -16.65 -33.26
CA PHE A 63 -7.73 -18.03 -32.81
C PHE A 63 -7.76 -18.08 -31.28
N GLY A 64 -8.66 -18.91 -30.76
CA GLY A 64 -8.88 -19.16 -29.33
C GLY A 64 -8.39 -20.54 -28.89
N THR A 65 -8.91 -21.00 -27.75
CA THR A 65 -8.99 -22.43 -27.42
C THR A 65 -10.41 -22.91 -27.68
N SER A 66 -10.58 -23.75 -28.69
CA SER A 66 -11.85 -24.28 -29.22
C SER A 66 -11.81 -25.81 -29.31
N LEU A 67 -11.18 -26.45 -28.31
CA LEU A 67 -10.90 -27.89 -28.31
C LEU A 67 -12.17 -28.74 -28.25
N GLU A 68 -13.23 -28.21 -27.65
CA GLU A 68 -14.56 -28.82 -27.62
C GLU A 68 -15.16 -28.98 -29.02
N HIS A 69 -14.70 -28.21 -30.01
CA HIS A 69 -15.15 -28.32 -31.40
C HIS A 69 -14.29 -29.31 -32.22
N ALA A 70 -13.52 -30.18 -31.56
CA ALA A 70 -12.79 -31.26 -32.23
C ALA A 70 -13.75 -32.15 -33.04
N GLY A 71 -13.32 -32.51 -34.25
CA GLY A 71 -14.13 -33.29 -35.20
C GLY A 71 -14.87 -32.44 -36.24
N PHE A 72 -15.00 -31.13 -36.03
CA PHE A 72 -15.58 -30.22 -37.02
C PHE A 72 -14.49 -29.61 -37.91
N ARG A 73 -14.53 -29.92 -39.21
CA ARG A 73 -13.55 -29.38 -40.18
C ARG A 73 -13.68 -27.86 -40.29
N GLY A 74 -12.56 -27.17 -40.15
CA GLY A 74 -12.49 -25.72 -40.21
C GLY A 74 -12.26 -25.08 -38.84
N SER A 75 -12.62 -25.76 -37.75
CA SER A 75 -12.24 -25.32 -36.40
C SER A 75 -10.72 -25.41 -36.22
N ILE A 76 -10.09 -24.29 -35.87
CA ILE A 76 -8.66 -24.19 -35.62
C ILE A 76 -8.47 -23.70 -34.19
N SER A 77 -7.93 -24.57 -33.35
CA SER A 77 -7.71 -24.28 -31.93
C SER A 77 -6.23 -24.22 -31.60
N LEU A 78 -5.87 -23.25 -30.76
CA LEU A 78 -4.60 -23.25 -30.05
C LEU A 78 -4.66 -24.23 -28.87
N ARG A 79 -3.48 -24.67 -28.41
CA ARG A 79 -3.36 -25.34 -27.11
C ARG A 79 -3.53 -24.30 -25.99
N PRO A 80 -4.12 -24.67 -24.84
CA PRO A 80 -4.25 -23.78 -23.69
C PRO A 80 -2.95 -23.10 -23.30
N GLU A 81 -1.83 -23.83 -23.25
CA GLU A 81 -0.53 -23.27 -22.89
C GLU A 81 -0.06 -22.24 -23.92
N THR A 82 -0.29 -22.51 -25.21
CA THR A 82 0.07 -21.57 -26.29
C THR A 82 -0.73 -20.29 -26.19
N MET A 83 -2.04 -20.39 -25.92
CA MET A 83 -2.90 -19.23 -25.68
C MET A 83 -2.40 -18.39 -24.49
N MET A 84 -2.11 -19.05 -23.37
CA MET A 84 -1.61 -18.36 -22.18
C MET A 84 -0.24 -17.69 -22.45
N GLN A 85 0.64 -18.28 -23.27
CA GLN A 85 1.90 -17.64 -23.65
C GLN A 85 1.68 -16.39 -24.51
N ILE A 86 0.80 -16.45 -25.51
CA ILE A 86 0.46 -15.27 -26.34
C ILE A 86 -0.04 -14.11 -25.47
N VAL A 87 -0.95 -14.38 -24.53
CA VAL A 87 -1.48 -13.33 -23.64
C VAL A 87 -0.39 -12.75 -22.73
N ARG A 88 0.56 -13.57 -22.27
CA ARG A 88 1.71 -13.09 -21.46
C ARG A 88 2.65 -12.22 -22.28
N ASP A 89 3.03 -12.65 -23.48
CA ASP A 89 3.92 -11.90 -24.36
C ASP A 89 3.33 -10.52 -24.69
N LEU A 90 2.03 -10.47 -24.97
CA LEU A 90 1.33 -9.21 -25.25
C LEU A 90 1.25 -8.31 -24.02
N ALA A 91 0.96 -8.86 -22.83
CA ALA A 91 1.00 -8.11 -21.59
C ALA A 91 2.38 -7.51 -21.31
N ASP A 92 3.45 -8.26 -21.58
CA ASP A 92 4.83 -7.81 -21.41
C ASP A 92 5.21 -6.68 -22.37
N GLU A 93 4.79 -6.77 -23.64
CA GLU A 93 5.02 -5.70 -24.62
C GLU A 93 4.24 -4.42 -24.30
N LEU A 94 2.99 -4.56 -23.85
CA LEU A 94 2.18 -3.42 -23.44
C LEU A 94 2.77 -2.73 -22.20
N GLU A 95 3.24 -3.49 -21.22
CA GLU A 95 3.87 -2.92 -20.02
C GLU A 95 5.18 -2.18 -20.36
N ARG A 96 6.01 -2.73 -21.26
CA ARG A 96 7.21 -2.06 -21.81
C ARG A 96 6.88 -0.71 -22.46
N GLN A 97 5.70 -0.60 -23.06
CA GLN A 97 5.19 0.62 -23.70
C GLN A 97 4.39 1.51 -22.75
N ASN A 98 4.52 1.32 -21.44
CA ASN A 98 3.85 2.10 -20.39
C ASN A 98 2.33 1.96 -20.28
N PHE A 99 1.73 0.97 -20.93
CA PHE A 99 0.37 0.58 -20.59
C PHE A 99 0.33 0.00 -19.17
N ARG A 100 -0.81 0.20 -18.50
CA ARG A 100 -1.05 -0.23 -17.11
C ARG A 100 -2.26 -1.13 -16.99
N VAL A 101 -3.16 -1.12 -17.97
CA VAL A 101 -4.30 -2.04 -18.02
C VAL A 101 -4.46 -2.64 -19.40
N LEU A 102 -4.52 -3.97 -19.46
CA LEU A 102 -4.97 -4.72 -20.63
C LEU A 102 -6.41 -5.19 -20.39
N ILE A 103 -7.37 -4.70 -21.16
CA ILE A 103 -8.72 -5.22 -21.21
C ILE A 103 -8.74 -6.31 -22.29
N LEU A 104 -8.81 -7.57 -21.85
CA LEU A 104 -8.96 -8.70 -22.76
C LEU A 104 -10.45 -8.99 -22.91
N LEU A 105 -11.01 -8.58 -24.06
CA LEU A 105 -12.41 -8.80 -24.35
C LEU A 105 -12.58 -10.12 -25.09
N ASN A 106 -13.19 -11.08 -24.41
CA ASN A 106 -13.42 -12.42 -24.90
C ASN A 106 -14.77 -12.52 -25.62
N GLY A 107 -14.75 -13.17 -26.79
CA GLY A 107 -15.91 -13.49 -27.60
C GLY A 107 -16.32 -14.96 -27.61
N HIS A 108 -15.54 -15.85 -26.99
CA HIS A 108 -15.77 -17.29 -27.05
C HIS A 108 -15.78 -17.94 -25.66
N GLY A 109 -16.80 -18.76 -25.37
CA GLY A 109 -16.98 -19.41 -24.07
C GLY A 109 -15.93 -20.49 -23.75
N GLY A 110 -15.36 -21.14 -24.76
CA GLY A 110 -14.34 -22.19 -24.63
C GLY A 110 -12.93 -21.70 -24.37
N ASN A 111 -12.74 -20.39 -24.30
CA ASN A 111 -11.49 -19.74 -23.90
C ASN A 111 -11.17 -19.93 -22.39
N PHE A 112 -11.31 -21.15 -21.87
CA PHE A 112 -11.11 -21.52 -20.46
C PHE A 112 -9.72 -21.15 -19.93
N SER A 113 -8.72 -21.08 -20.81
CA SER A 113 -7.34 -20.70 -20.47
C SER A 113 -7.17 -19.23 -20.09
N LEU A 114 -8.11 -18.35 -20.46
CA LEU A 114 -8.04 -16.92 -20.19
C LEU A 114 -8.18 -16.57 -18.70
N GLY A 115 -9.04 -17.28 -17.97
CA GLY A 115 -9.20 -17.11 -16.52
C GLY A 115 -7.90 -17.38 -15.75
N PRO A 116 -7.26 -18.55 -15.93
CA PRO A 116 -5.96 -18.86 -15.36
C PRO A 116 -4.86 -17.85 -15.70
N VAL A 117 -4.69 -17.45 -16.97
CA VAL A 117 -3.62 -16.48 -17.33
C VAL A 117 -3.90 -15.08 -16.79
N ALA A 118 -5.17 -14.65 -16.74
CA ALA A 118 -5.55 -13.38 -16.10
C ALA A 118 -5.14 -13.35 -14.62
N ARG A 119 -5.41 -14.44 -13.88
CA ARG A 119 -4.98 -14.59 -12.47
C ARG A 119 -3.46 -14.61 -12.34
N ASP A 120 -2.79 -15.32 -13.24
CA ASP A 120 -1.33 -15.45 -13.27
C ASP A 120 -0.62 -14.11 -13.51
N ILE A 121 -1.10 -13.30 -14.45
CA ILE A 121 -0.57 -11.96 -14.71
C ILE A 121 -0.88 -11.03 -13.52
N ASN A 122 -2.12 -11.03 -13.03
CA ASN A 122 -2.53 -10.07 -12.01
C ASN A 122 -1.84 -10.28 -10.66
N ARG A 123 -1.60 -11.54 -10.25
CA ARG A 123 -0.94 -11.87 -8.98
C ARG A 123 0.52 -11.44 -8.92
N MET A 124 1.17 -11.20 -10.05
CA MET A 124 2.56 -10.76 -10.10
C MET A 124 2.70 -9.34 -9.56
N ASP A 125 3.84 -9.05 -8.92
CA ASP A 125 4.21 -7.71 -8.51
C ASP A 125 4.73 -6.92 -9.71
N ARG A 126 3.80 -6.53 -10.58
CA ARG A 126 4.05 -5.78 -11.81
C ARG A 126 3.00 -4.67 -12.00
N PRO A 127 3.35 -3.56 -12.67
CA PRO A 127 2.43 -2.45 -12.93
C PRO A 127 1.17 -2.81 -13.73
N LEU A 128 1.29 -3.64 -14.76
CA LEU A 128 0.18 -3.96 -15.65
C LEU A 128 -0.79 -4.93 -14.98
N LYS A 129 -2.09 -4.64 -15.12
CA LYS A 129 -3.20 -5.51 -14.70
C LYS A 129 -4.10 -5.86 -15.89
N LEU A 130 -4.60 -7.09 -15.89
CA LEU A 130 -5.46 -7.64 -16.93
C LEU A 130 -6.90 -7.70 -16.44
N LEU A 131 -7.82 -7.08 -17.18
CA LEU A 131 -9.26 -7.20 -17.01
C LEU A 131 -9.82 -8.14 -18.07
N LEU A 132 -10.23 -9.35 -17.66
CA LEU A 132 -10.93 -10.28 -18.54
C LEU A 132 -12.42 -9.93 -18.54
N VAL A 133 -12.97 -9.67 -19.72
CA VAL A 133 -14.36 -9.27 -19.90
C VAL A 133 -15.00 -10.16 -20.96
N ASN A 134 -16.15 -10.76 -20.64
CA ASN A 134 -16.94 -11.55 -21.57
C ASN A 134 -18.13 -10.71 -22.03
N HIS A 135 -18.29 -10.44 -23.33
CA HIS A 135 -19.34 -9.50 -23.76
C HIS A 135 -20.76 -10.04 -23.51
N TRP A 136 -20.96 -11.36 -23.56
CA TRP A 136 -22.27 -12.00 -23.43
C TRP A 136 -22.85 -11.91 -22.00
N GLU A 137 -22.00 -11.72 -20.99
CA GLU A 137 -22.43 -11.51 -19.59
C GLU A 137 -23.17 -10.17 -19.39
N HIS A 138 -23.15 -9.30 -20.40
CA HIS A 138 -23.75 -7.97 -20.35
C HIS A 138 -24.95 -7.81 -21.27
N TRP A 139 -25.38 -8.87 -21.95
CA TRP A 139 -26.55 -8.82 -22.82
C TRP A 139 -27.84 -8.64 -21.99
N PRO A 140 -28.83 -7.89 -22.50
CA PRO A 140 -30.10 -7.71 -21.82
C PRO A 140 -30.80 -9.06 -21.62
N ALA A 141 -31.23 -9.33 -20.39
CA ALA A 141 -32.03 -10.51 -20.08
C ALA A 141 -33.29 -10.55 -20.95
N GLY A 142 -33.67 -11.74 -21.40
CA GLY A 142 -34.89 -11.96 -22.19
C GLY A 142 -34.77 -11.63 -23.69
N VAL A 143 -33.67 -11.08 -24.19
CA VAL A 143 -33.58 -10.76 -25.64
C VAL A 143 -33.19 -11.98 -26.49
N ALA A 144 -32.35 -12.87 -25.96
CA ALA A 144 -31.88 -14.09 -26.63
C ALA A 144 -32.44 -15.39 -26.01
N CYS A 145 -33.10 -15.32 -24.85
CA CYS A 145 -33.51 -16.50 -24.08
C CYS A 145 -34.97 -16.47 -23.55
N ASP A 146 -35.79 -15.44 -23.82
CA ASP A 146 -37.22 -15.45 -23.40
C ASP A 146 -38.12 -16.21 -24.37
N SER A 147 -37.66 -16.52 -25.59
CA SER A 147 -38.55 -17.01 -26.65
C SER A 147 -39.24 -18.35 -26.34
N THR A 148 -38.73 -19.16 -25.41
CA THR A 148 -39.08 -20.59 -25.44
C THR A 148 -39.40 -21.28 -24.13
N HIS A 149 -38.98 -20.84 -22.93
CA HIS A 149 -39.00 -21.74 -21.74
C HIS A 149 -38.29 -23.10 -21.98
N LEU A 150 -37.49 -23.26 -23.06
CA LEU A 150 -36.98 -24.55 -23.56
C LEU A 150 -35.54 -24.88 -23.12
N GLY A 151 -34.93 -24.13 -22.20
CA GLY A 151 -33.66 -24.49 -21.56
C GLY A 151 -32.48 -23.57 -21.87
N ILE A 152 -31.26 -24.05 -21.58
CA ILE A 152 -29.99 -23.31 -21.67
C ILE A 152 -29.45 -23.35 -23.10
N GLU A 153 -29.10 -22.20 -23.67
CA GLU A 153 -28.28 -22.10 -24.89
C GLU A 153 -26.80 -22.11 -24.54
N VAL A 154 -26.01 -22.90 -25.28
CA VAL A 154 -24.58 -23.06 -25.03
C VAL A 154 -23.75 -22.63 -26.25
N HIS A 155 -24.22 -22.92 -27.47
CA HIS A 155 -23.43 -22.67 -28.69
C HIS A 155 -24.29 -22.52 -29.94
N CYS A 156 -23.99 -21.53 -30.77
CA CYS A 156 -24.69 -21.24 -32.03
C CYS A 156 -26.20 -21.04 -31.84
N GLY A 157 -26.56 -20.36 -30.74
CA GLY A 157 -27.94 -20.19 -30.31
C GLY A 157 -28.68 -19.00 -30.95
N GLU A 158 -29.87 -18.73 -30.45
CA GLU A 158 -30.71 -17.59 -30.82
C GLU A 158 -29.94 -16.26 -30.69
N GLY A 159 -29.22 -16.08 -29.59
CA GLY A 159 -28.52 -14.82 -29.28
C GLY A 159 -27.38 -14.50 -30.25
N GLU A 160 -26.47 -15.45 -30.46
CA GLU A 160 -25.32 -15.31 -31.37
C GLU A 160 -25.78 -15.14 -32.82
N THR A 161 -26.78 -15.92 -33.23
CA THR A 161 -27.36 -15.82 -34.57
C THR A 161 -28.03 -14.47 -34.77
N SER A 162 -28.80 -13.98 -33.79
CA SER A 162 -29.43 -12.66 -33.83
C SER A 162 -28.39 -11.54 -33.92
N LEU A 163 -27.32 -11.64 -33.12
CA LEU A 163 -26.23 -10.68 -33.15
C LEU A 163 -25.55 -10.67 -34.52
N MET A 164 -25.27 -11.82 -35.12
CA MET A 164 -24.67 -11.92 -36.44
C MET A 164 -25.59 -11.39 -37.54
N LEU A 165 -26.90 -11.59 -37.46
CA LEU A 165 -27.87 -10.97 -38.37
C LEU A 165 -27.82 -9.43 -38.30
N ALA A 166 -27.53 -8.85 -37.12
CA ALA A 166 -27.41 -7.41 -36.96
C ALA A 166 -26.02 -6.87 -37.40
N LEU A 167 -24.94 -7.61 -37.16
CA LEU A 167 -23.57 -7.18 -37.46
C LEU A 167 -23.14 -7.45 -38.90
N ARG A 168 -23.39 -8.66 -39.40
CA ARG A 168 -22.93 -9.18 -40.69
C ARG A 168 -23.99 -10.09 -41.34
N PRO A 169 -25.17 -9.54 -41.68
CA PRO A 169 -26.25 -10.32 -42.31
C PRO A 169 -25.83 -10.99 -43.62
N ASP A 170 -24.83 -10.42 -44.31
CA ASP A 170 -24.24 -10.97 -45.53
C ASP A 170 -23.53 -12.31 -45.33
N LEU A 171 -23.19 -12.66 -44.09
CA LEU A 171 -22.51 -13.91 -43.74
C LEU A 171 -23.45 -14.98 -43.15
N VAL A 172 -24.71 -14.63 -42.86
CA VAL A 172 -25.67 -15.54 -42.24
C VAL A 172 -26.49 -16.25 -43.31
N ARG A 173 -26.50 -17.58 -43.29
CA ARG A 173 -27.31 -18.38 -44.22
C ARG A 173 -28.74 -18.57 -43.67
N PRO A 174 -29.75 -18.73 -44.53
CA PRO A 174 -31.15 -18.72 -44.12
C PRO A 174 -31.65 -20.00 -43.42
N GLN A 175 -30.94 -21.13 -43.54
CA GLN A 175 -31.37 -22.40 -42.96
C GLN A 175 -30.68 -22.65 -41.62
N THR A 176 -31.44 -22.78 -40.54
CA THR A 176 -30.93 -23.10 -39.21
C THR A 176 -31.39 -24.48 -38.74
N VAL A 177 -30.73 -25.01 -37.71
CA VAL A 177 -31.11 -26.26 -37.05
C VAL A 177 -31.12 -25.97 -35.55
N ASP A 178 -32.20 -26.33 -34.88
CA ASP A 178 -32.29 -26.23 -33.42
C ASP A 178 -31.87 -27.53 -32.76
N THR A 179 -31.24 -27.45 -31.59
CA THR A 179 -30.87 -28.62 -30.81
C THR A 179 -30.92 -28.26 -29.33
N ALA A 180 -31.75 -29.00 -28.58
CA ALA A 180 -31.88 -28.80 -27.14
C ALA A 180 -30.60 -29.24 -26.40
N ALA A 181 -30.26 -28.54 -25.32
CA ALA A 181 -29.33 -29.08 -24.33
C ALA A 181 -29.93 -30.36 -23.72
N ASN A 182 -29.13 -31.42 -23.53
CA ASN A 182 -29.61 -32.71 -23.03
C ASN A 182 -30.45 -32.62 -21.72
N SER A 183 -31.30 -33.65 -21.51
CA SER A 183 -32.49 -33.75 -20.64
C SER A 183 -32.58 -32.93 -19.34
N ASP A 184 -33.83 -32.60 -18.95
CA ASP A 184 -34.22 -31.83 -17.74
C ASP A 184 -33.56 -32.28 -16.42
N ALA A 185 -33.09 -33.52 -16.33
CA ALA A 185 -32.43 -34.06 -15.14
C ALA A 185 -30.95 -33.60 -15.01
N HIS A 186 -30.27 -33.33 -16.12
CA HIS A 186 -28.85 -32.95 -16.18
C HIS A 186 -28.60 -31.94 -17.31
N PRO A 187 -29.01 -30.66 -17.14
CA PRO A 187 -28.81 -29.66 -18.17
C PRO A 187 -27.32 -29.42 -18.43
N LEU A 188 -26.94 -29.36 -19.71
CA LEU A 188 -25.56 -29.09 -20.14
C LEU A 188 -25.07 -27.77 -19.54
N GLN A 189 -23.87 -27.80 -18.97
CA GLN A 189 -23.16 -26.61 -18.50
C GLN A 189 -21.89 -26.40 -19.33
N GLN A 190 -21.44 -25.15 -19.45
CA GLN A 190 -20.17 -24.82 -20.13
C GLN A 190 -18.99 -25.68 -19.61
N ARG A 191 -18.98 -26.04 -18.32
CA ARG A 191 -17.92 -26.85 -17.73
C ARG A 191 -17.88 -28.30 -18.22
N ASP A 192 -18.97 -28.81 -18.78
CA ASP A 192 -19.05 -30.19 -19.28
C ASP A 192 -18.22 -30.35 -20.56
N LEU A 193 -17.97 -29.24 -21.26
CA LEU A 193 -17.07 -29.16 -22.41
C LEU A 193 -15.60 -29.44 -22.06
N ASN A 194 -15.25 -29.49 -20.77
CA ASN A 194 -13.95 -30.01 -20.33
C ASN A 194 -13.82 -31.53 -20.53
N THR A 195 -14.93 -32.26 -20.64
CA THR A 195 -14.97 -33.73 -20.74
C THR A 195 -15.50 -34.19 -22.10
N PHE A 196 -16.55 -33.53 -22.59
CA PHE A 196 -17.28 -33.93 -23.79
C PHE A 196 -17.27 -32.80 -24.82
N GLY A 197 -16.78 -33.06 -26.03
CA GLY A 197 -16.82 -32.07 -27.11
C GLY A 197 -18.23 -31.83 -27.62
N MET A 198 -18.44 -30.73 -28.36
CA MET A 198 -19.73 -30.34 -28.91
C MET A 198 -20.37 -31.42 -29.77
N GLY A 199 -19.58 -32.18 -30.55
CA GLY A 199 -20.08 -33.27 -31.37
C GLY A 199 -20.69 -34.44 -30.57
N HIS A 200 -20.38 -34.54 -29.27
CA HIS A 200 -21.02 -35.49 -28.36
C HIS A 200 -22.46 -35.08 -28.04
N PHE A 201 -22.73 -33.78 -27.96
CA PHE A 201 -24.04 -33.22 -27.64
C PHE A 201 -24.89 -32.95 -28.89
N SER A 202 -24.25 -32.53 -29.98
CA SER A 202 -24.90 -32.18 -31.24
C SER A 202 -23.98 -32.48 -32.43
N PRO A 203 -24.30 -33.46 -33.28
CA PRO A 203 -23.58 -33.71 -34.52
C PRO A 203 -23.55 -32.50 -35.48
N GLU A 204 -24.58 -31.67 -35.45
CA GLU A 204 -24.72 -30.43 -36.22
C GLU A 204 -23.98 -29.24 -35.58
N GLY A 205 -23.46 -29.44 -34.36
CA GLY A 205 -22.68 -28.46 -33.62
C GLY A 205 -23.51 -27.30 -33.05
N VAL A 206 -24.83 -27.44 -32.94
CA VAL A 206 -25.72 -26.44 -32.32
C VAL A 206 -26.17 -26.94 -30.96
N VAL A 207 -26.19 -26.09 -29.95
CA VAL A 207 -26.94 -26.33 -28.70
C VAL A 207 -27.65 -25.02 -28.33
N GLY A 208 -28.88 -24.88 -28.81
CA GLY A 208 -29.70 -23.68 -28.75
C GLY A 208 -30.78 -23.67 -29.84
N TYR A 209 -31.46 -22.53 -29.99
CA TYR A 209 -32.59 -22.37 -30.90
C TYR A 209 -32.40 -21.20 -31.90
N PRO A 210 -31.41 -21.29 -32.80
CA PRO A 210 -31.16 -20.26 -33.82
C PRO A 210 -32.36 -19.97 -34.73
N SER A 211 -33.36 -20.86 -34.84
CA SER A 211 -34.60 -20.59 -35.59
C SER A 211 -35.41 -19.38 -35.08
N PHE A 212 -35.26 -19.01 -33.81
CA PHE A 212 -35.92 -17.82 -33.24
C PHE A 212 -35.11 -16.53 -33.39
N ALA A 213 -33.94 -16.60 -34.03
CA ALA A 213 -33.06 -15.47 -34.18
C ALA A 213 -33.65 -14.42 -35.13
N THR A 214 -33.50 -13.14 -34.79
CA THR A 214 -33.99 -12.02 -35.61
C THR A 214 -33.00 -10.86 -35.58
N VAL A 215 -33.04 -10.02 -36.62
CA VAL A 215 -32.20 -8.82 -36.67
C VAL A 215 -32.62 -7.81 -35.59
N GLU A 216 -33.91 -7.78 -35.22
CA GLU A 216 -34.45 -6.95 -34.15
C GLU A 216 -33.85 -7.33 -32.80
N LYS A 217 -33.78 -8.63 -32.49
CA LYS A 217 -33.11 -9.14 -31.28
C LYS A 217 -31.63 -8.79 -31.28
N GLY A 218 -30.94 -8.93 -32.41
CA GLY A 218 -29.52 -8.55 -32.53
C GLY A 218 -29.28 -7.06 -32.25
N ARG A 219 -30.13 -6.19 -32.80
CA ARG A 219 -30.10 -4.74 -32.52
C ARG A 219 -30.39 -4.44 -31.05
N ALA A 220 -31.32 -5.16 -30.44
CA ALA A 220 -31.63 -5.03 -29.02
C ALA A 220 -30.46 -5.50 -28.12
N ILE A 221 -29.76 -6.58 -28.48
CA ILE A 221 -28.53 -7.02 -27.79
C ILE A 221 -27.49 -5.91 -27.85
N ILE A 222 -27.20 -5.39 -29.04
CA ILE A 222 -26.22 -4.33 -29.26
C ILE A 222 -26.55 -3.08 -28.42
N ALA A 223 -27.79 -2.62 -28.48
CA ALA A 223 -28.23 -1.41 -27.77
C ALA A 223 -28.24 -1.62 -26.25
N GLY A 224 -28.72 -2.79 -25.80
CA GLY A 224 -28.87 -3.12 -24.39
C GLY A 224 -27.55 -3.46 -23.68
N ALA A 225 -26.58 -4.05 -24.39
CA ALA A 225 -25.34 -4.51 -23.78
C ALA A 225 -24.31 -3.39 -23.56
N ARG A 226 -24.36 -2.31 -24.36
CA ARG A 226 -23.33 -1.26 -24.36
C ARG A 226 -23.18 -0.58 -23.00
N ALA A 227 -24.28 -0.07 -22.42
CA ALA A 227 -24.20 0.66 -21.17
C ALA A 227 -23.77 -0.21 -19.96
N PRO A 228 -24.33 -1.42 -19.75
CA PRO A 228 -23.87 -2.34 -18.70
C PRO A 228 -22.39 -2.75 -18.86
N LEU A 229 -21.95 -3.06 -20.08
CA LEU A 229 -20.56 -3.42 -20.36
C LEU A 229 -19.60 -2.28 -19.99
N LEU A 230 -19.88 -1.06 -20.44
CA LEU A 230 -19.03 0.10 -20.14
C LEU A 230 -19.05 0.45 -18.65
N ALA A 231 -20.20 0.34 -17.99
CA ALA A 231 -20.31 0.53 -16.54
C ALA A 231 -19.46 -0.49 -15.77
N HIS A 232 -19.49 -1.76 -16.18
CA HIS A 232 -18.66 -2.81 -15.60
C HIS A 232 -17.16 -2.49 -15.74
N VAL A 233 -16.71 -2.15 -16.95
CA VAL A 233 -15.30 -1.83 -17.22
C VAL A 233 -14.85 -0.63 -16.39
N ARG A 234 -15.62 0.45 -16.33
CA ARG A 234 -15.30 1.65 -15.53
C ARG A 234 -15.23 1.35 -14.04
N ASP A 235 -16.13 0.53 -13.51
CA ASP A 235 -16.09 0.09 -12.12
C ASP A 235 -14.79 -0.66 -11.81
N ARG A 236 -14.38 -1.59 -12.69
CA ARG A 236 -13.12 -2.34 -12.53
C ARG A 236 -11.89 -1.44 -12.61
N LEU A 237 -11.84 -0.52 -13.56
CA LEU A 237 -10.76 0.46 -13.68
C LEU A 237 -10.64 1.34 -12.44
N ARG A 238 -11.77 1.83 -11.91
CA ARG A 238 -11.78 2.62 -10.66
C ARG A 238 -11.20 1.84 -9.48
N ARG A 239 -11.63 0.58 -9.29
CA ARG A 239 -11.11 -0.28 -8.21
C ARG A 239 -9.60 -0.54 -8.36
N LEU A 240 -9.11 -0.73 -9.58
CA LEU A 240 -7.66 -0.89 -9.82
C LEU A 240 -6.86 0.38 -9.51
N GLN A 241 -7.44 1.57 -9.75
CA GLN A 241 -6.81 2.84 -9.37
C GLN A 241 -6.76 3.01 -7.85
N GLU A 242 -7.81 2.61 -7.13
CA GLU A 242 -7.88 2.65 -5.66
C GLU A 242 -6.92 1.63 -5.02
N GLN A 243 -6.88 0.42 -5.57
CA GLN A 243 -6.06 -0.69 -5.05
C GLN A 243 -5.43 -1.47 -6.22
N PRO A 244 -4.22 -1.09 -6.66
CA PRO A 244 -3.58 -1.72 -7.82
C PRO A 244 -3.04 -3.13 -7.52
N ARG A 245 -2.96 -3.53 -6.24
CA ARG A 245 -2.43 -4.84 -5.83
C ARG A 245 -3.50 -5.91 -5.82
N TYR A 246 -3.19 -7.04 -6.47
CA TYR A 246 -4.05 -8.23 -6.52
C TYR A 246 -4.35 -8.82 -5.13
N ALA A 247 -3.32 -9.03 -4.31
CA ALA A 247 -3.47 -9.67 -2.99
C ALA A 247 -3.99 -8.71 -1.89
N GLY A 248 -4.09 -7.41 -2.17
CA GLY A 248 -4.41 -6.41 -1.16
C GLY A 248 -3.47 -6.46 0.04
N THR A 249 -4.03 -6.44 1.25
CA THR A 249 -3.31 -6.48 2.53
C THR A 249 -3.22 -7.87 3.17
N GLY A 250 -3.66 -8.92 2.48
CA GLY A 250 -3.76 -10.26 3.05
C GLY A 250 -2.44 -10.75 3.67
N GLY A 251 -2.52 -11.37 4.85
CA GLY A 251 -1.39 -12.02 5.50
C GLY A 251 -0.44 -11.09 6.28
N ILE A 252 -0.97 -10.10 7.00
CA ILE A 252 -0.20 -9.38 8.02
C ILE A 252 -0.47 -10.00 9.39
N ALA A 253 0.56 -10.56 10.01
CA ALA A 253 0.53 -10.95 11.41
C ALA A 253 1.22 -9.88 12.25
N VAL A 254 0.72 -9.62 13.45
CA VAL A 254 1.44 -8.81 14.45
C VAL A 254 1.85 -9.72 15.59
N ARG A 255 3.12 -9.62 15.97
CA ARG A 255 3.67 -10.35 17.13
C ARG A 255 4.58 -9.45 17.94
N ILE A 256 4.87 -9.89 19.15
CA ILE A 256 5.89 -9.24 20.00
C ILE A 256 7.24 -9.27 19.26
N MET A 257 7.94 -8.14 19.33
CA MET A 257 9.29 -7.99 18.80
C MET A 257 10.30 -8.63 19.76
N GLY A 258 11.24 -9.43 19.23
CA GLY A 258 12.38 -9.96 19.97
C GLY A 258 13.71 -9.37 19.49
N GLU A 259 14.81 -9.72 20.16
CA GLU A 259 16.14 -9.24 19.76
C GLU A 259 16.54 -9.67 18.34
N ALA A 260 16.07 -10.84 17.90
CA ALA A 260 16.30 -11.33 16.54
C ALA A 260 15.68 -10.42 15.45
N ASP A 261 14.72 -9.56 15.80
CA ASP A 261 14.08 -8.62 14.88
C ASP A 261 14.80 -7.27 14.81
N ILE A 262 15.82 -7.02 15.65
CA ILE A 262 16.56 -5.75 15.66
C ILE A 262 17.18 -5.43 14.29
N PRO A 263 17.78 -6.38 13.55
CA PRO A 263 18.27 -6.11 12.20
C PRO A 263 17.17 -5.60 11.25
N ASP A 264 15.95 -6.13 11.34
CA ASP A 264 14.81 -5.66 10.56
C ASP A 264 14.34 -4.27 11.01
N GLY A 265 14.30 -4.01 12.31
CA GLY A 265 14.05 -2.68 12.85
C GLY A 265 15.07 -1.65 12.34
N MET A 266 16.35 -2.02 12.30
CA MET A 266 17.42 -1.18 11.75
C MET A 266 17.27 -0.95 10.24
N ARG A 267 16.83 -1.96 9.48
CA ARG A 267 16.50 -1.84 8.05
C ARG A 267 15.35 -0.85 7.83
N LEU A 268 14.24 -1.01 8.56
CA LEU A 268 13.09 -0.08 8.49
C LEU A 268 13.49 1.35 8.87
N LYS A 269 14.32 1.49 9.90
CA LYS A 269 14.88 2.76 10.37
C LYS A 269 15.73 3.43 9.29
N ALA A 270 16.59 2.67 8.60
CA ALA A 270 17.39 3.17 7.48
C ALA A 270 16.51 3.63 6.30
N LEU A 271 15.48 2.86 5.93
CA LEU A 271 14.51 3.24 4.89
C LEU A 271 13.73 4.53 5.23
N ALA A 272 13.56 4.82 6.52
CA ALA A 272 12.93 6.05 6.99
C ALA A 272 13.91 7.22 7.17
N GLY A 273 15.22 7.00 7.05
CA GLY A 273 16.25 8.02 7.32
C GLY A 273 16.33 8.44 8.80
N TRP A 274 15.97 7.53 9.71
CA TRP A 274 15.90 7.81 11.15
C TRP A 274 17.27 7.65 11.85
N ASN A 275 17.43 8.21 13.05
CA ASN A 275 18.74 8.38 13.69
C ASN A 275 19.13 7.27 14.68
N GLN A 276 18.22 6.36 15.02
CA GLN A 276 18.43 5.41 16.11
C GLN A 276 19.45 4.30 15.78
N LEU A 277 20.02 3.74 16.84
CA LEU A 277 21.01 2.66 16.87
C LEU A 277 20.38 1.38 17.44
N GLU A 278 21.04 0.23 17.25
CA GLU A 278 20.58 -1.03 17.85
C GLU A 278 20.44 -0.96 19.38
N ALA A 279 21.30 -0.17 20.04
CA ALA A 279 21.27 0.03 21.48
C ALA A 279 19.95 0.68 21.94
N ASP A 280 19.35 1.55 21.14
CA ASP A 280 18.04 2.14 21.43
C ASP A 280 16.94 1.07 21.35
N TRP A 281 16.99 0.17 20.37
CA TRP A 281 16.04 -0.95 20.28
C TRP A 281 16.16 -1.90 21.47
N ARG A 282 17.39 -2.22 21.89
CA ARG A 282 17.62 -3.03 23.09
C ARG A 282 17.08 -2.34 24.34
N LEU A 283 17.19 -1.01 24.44
CA LEU A 283 16.58 -0.26 25.54
C LEU A 283 15.05 -0.43 25.55
N PHE A 284 14.38 -0.30 24.40
CA PHE A 284 12.93 -0.53 24.31
C PHE A 284 12.54 -1.96 24.71
N LEU A 285 13.21 -2.97 24.17
CA LEU A 285 12.94 -4.37 24.51
C LEU A 285 13.17 -4.66 25.99
N ALA A 286 14.20 -4.07 26.60
CA ALA A 286 14.46 -4.22 28.02
C ALA A 286 13.44 -3.45 28.89
N ALA A 287 12.97 -2.29 28.42
CA ALA A 287 12.04 -1.42 29.12
C ALA A 287 10.59 -1.87 29.04
N SER A 288 10.19 -2.47 27.92
CA SER A 288 8.82 -2.94 27.67
C SER A 288 8.82 -4.21 26.81
N PRO A 289 9.24 -5.37 27.36
CA PRO A 289 9.37 -6.61 26.59
C PRO A 289 8.08 -7.06 25.90
N ALA A 290 6.92 -6.77 26.51
CA ALA A 290 5.60 -7.09 25.98
C ALA A 290 4.92 -5.89 25.27
N GLY A 291 5.62 -4.77 25.11
CA GLY A 291 5.10 -3.54 24.52
C GLY A 291 5.78 -3.13 23.23
N CYS A 292 6.63 -3.98 22.65
CA CYS A 292 7.22 -3.77 21.32
C CYS A 292 6.67 -4.82 20.36
N PHE A 293 6.27 -4.40 19.16
CA PHE A 293 5.61 -5.27 18.18
C PHE A 293 6.19 -5.07 16.78
N VAL A 294 6.17 -6.15 16.00
CA VAL A 294 6.48 -6.14 14.57
C VAL A 294 5.29 -6.63 13.76
N ALA A 295 5.10 -6.04 12.59
CA ALA A 295 4.18 -6.53 11.57
C ALA A 295 4.97 -7.40 10.61
N VAL A 296 4.50 -8.63 10.40
CA VAL A 296 5.14 -9.65 9.60
C VAL A 296 4.26 -9.96 8.40
N HIS A 297 4.85 -9.89 7.21
CA HIS A 297 4.24 -10.29 5.95
C HIS A 297 5.09 -11.37 5.29
N ASN A 298 4.51 -12.54 5.04
CA ASN A 298 5.21 -13.69 4.44
C ASN A 298 6.56 -14.02 5.11
N GLY A 299 6.61 -13.93 6.44
CA GLY A 299 7.80 -14.20 7.25
C GLY A 299 8.76 -13.01 7.40
N ALA A 300 8.63 -11.94 6.63
CA ALA A 300 9.47 -10.75 6.72
C ALA A 300 8.84 -9.67 7.61
N VAL A 301 9.64 -9.01 8.44
CA VAL A 301 9.19 -7.83 9.21
C VAL A 301 9.06 -6.63 8.28
N VAL A 302 7.85 -6.09 8.17
CA VAL A 302 7.48 -4.95 7.30
C VAL A 302 7.03 -3.71 8.07
N GLY A 303 6.97 -3.80 9.40
CA GLY A 303 6.72 -2.64 10.25
C GLY A 303 7.04 -2.93 11.72
N SER A 304 7.19 -1.87 12.50
CA SER A 304 7.49 -1.92 13.93
C SER A 304 6.72 -0.86 14.72
N VAL A 305 6.58 -1.09 16.02
CA VAL A 305 6.24 -0.09 17.03
C VAL A 305 6.90 -0.50 18.34
N ALA A 306 7.38 0.47 19.10
CA ALA A 306 7.90 0.25 20.43
C ALA A 306 7.16 1.12 21.45
N THR A 307 7.08 0.63 22.68
CA THR A 307 6.58 1.42 23.81
C THR A 307 7.60 1.42 24.94
N ILE A 308 7.58 2.46 25.75
CA ILE A 308 8.29 2.52 27.02
C ILE A 308 7.36 3.08 28.08
N ARG A 309 7.40 2.52 29.29
CA ARG A 309 6.54 2.94 30.41
C ARG A 309 7.37 3.74 31.41
N TYR A 310 6.85 4.89 31.81
CA TYR A 310 7.40 5.75 32.85
C TYR A 310 6.44 5.78 34.03
N ARG A 311 6.97 5.62 35.24
CA ARG A 311 6.18 5.57 36.47
C ARG A 311 6.37 6.84 37.28
N ALA A 312 5.26 7.49 37.63
CA ALA A 312 5.23 8.69 38.45
C ALA A 312 5.30 8.36 39.95
N ALA A 313 5.46 9.41 40.78
CA ALA A 313 5.58 9.28 42.23
C ALA A 313 4.28 8.79 42.90
N ASP A 314 3.12 9.12 42.33
CA ASP A 314 1.79 8.64 42.77
C ASP A 314 1.44 7.26 42.19
N ALA A 315 2.43 6.55 41.65
CA ALA A 315 2.32 5.27 40.97
C ALA A 315 1.50 5.27 39.66
N THR A 316 1.06 6.43 39.16
CA THR A 316 0.49 6.50 37.81
C THR A 316 1.56 6.22 36.76
N GLU A 317 1.16 5.61 35.65
CA GLU A 317 2.08 5.32 34.54
C GLU A 317 1.71 6.09 33.28
N VAL A 318 2.74 6.58 32.61
CA VAL A 318 2.68 7.18 31.28
C VAL A 318 3.42 6.26 30.32
N ALA A 319 2.76 5.85 29.25
CA ALA A 319 3.42 5.16 28.16
C ALA A 319 3.88 6.14 27.09
N TRP A 320 5.05 5.91 26.51
CA TRP A 320 5.54 6.60 25.32
C TRP A 320 5.55 5.64 24.14
N ILE A 321 4.96 6.03 23.02
CA ILE A 321 5.00 5.25 21.77
C ILE A 321 6.09 5.84 20.86
N GLY A 322 7.01 5.00 20.44
CA GLY A 322 8.10 5.34 19.52
C GLY A 322 8.32 4.26 18.47
N MET A 323 9.33 4.44 17.61
CA MET A 323 9.74 3.42 16.63
C MET A 323 8.62 2.92 15.70
N VAL A 324 7.62 3.78 15.41
CA VAL A 324 6.50 3.47 14.51
C VAL A 324 6.98 3.59 13.07
N LEU A 325 7.37 2.46 12.49
CA LEU A 325 7.94 2.38 11.15
C LEU A 325 7.12 1.41 10.30
N VAL A 326 6.90 1.76 9.04
CA VAL A 326 6.32 0.87 8.03
C VAL A 326 7.17 0.99 6.77
N ASP A 327 7.57 -0.17 6.27
CA ASP A 327 8.31 -0.30 5.02
C ASP A 327 7.60 0.47 3.90
N PRO A 328 8.30 1.34 3.13
CA PRO A 328 7.69 2.12 2.05
C PRO A 328 6.80 1.32 1.10
N GLU A 329 7.19 0.08 0.78
CA GLU A 329 6.43 -0.79 -0.13
C GLU A 329 5.13 -1.31 0.50
N PHE A 330 4.98 -1.22 1.82
CA PHE A 330 3.83 -1.71 2.56
C PHE A 330 2.99 -0.58 3.19
N ARG A 331 3.27 0.68 2.82
CA ARG A 331 2.49 1.84 3.25
C ARG A 331 1.09 1.83 2.61
N ARG A 332 0.16 2.56 3.24
CA ARG A 332 -1.26 2.65 2.84
C ARG A 332 -2.04 1.31 2.88
N MET A 333 -1.48 0.29 3.54
CA MET A 333 -2.10 -1.02 3.77
C MET A 333 -2.69 -1.19 5.18
N GLY A 334 -2.82 -0.11 5.95
CA GLY A 334 -3.33 -0.17 7.33
C GLY A 334 -2.35 -0.74 8.37
N ILE A 335 -1.13 -1.11 7.99
CA ILE A 335 -0.15 -1.73 8.91
C ILE A 335 0.21 -0.82 10.10
N GLY A 336 0.48 0.47 9.85
CA GLY A 336 0.79 1.41 10.94
C GLY A 336 -0.38 1.58 11.92
N THR A 337 -1.61 1.50 11.42
CA THR A 337 -2.83 1.45 12.23
C THR A 337 -2.87 0.19 13.09
N LEU A 338 -2.65 -0.98 12.47
CA LEU A 338 -2.68 -2.27 13.16
C LEU A 338 -1.64 -2.35 14.29
N LEU A 339 -0.42 -1.86 14.03
CA LEU A 339 0.66 -1.79 15.01
C LEU A 339 0.32 -0.83 16.16
N LEU A 340 -0.18 0.36 15.83
CA LEU A 340 -0.56 1.36 16.84
C LEU A 340 -1.70 0.85 17.73
N ASP A 341 -2.73 0.22 17.16
CA ASP A 341 -3.84 -0.34 17.92
C ASP A 341 -3.36 -1.47 18.86
N GLN A 342 -2.37 -2.26 18.43
CA GLN A 342 -1.73 -3.27 19.29
C GLN A 342 -0.89 -2.65 20.41
N ALA A 343 -0.09 -1.62 20.11
CA ALA A 343 0.66 -0.88 21.11
C ALA A 343 -0.26 -0.28 22.16
N LEU A 344 -1.34 0.41 21.74
CA LEU A 344 -2.36 0.97 22.63
C LEU A 344 -3.01 -0.07 23.55
N ARG A 345 -3.28 -1.29 23.04
CA ARG A 345 -3.79 -2.40 23.88
C ARG A 345 -2.78 -2.82 24.96
N SER A 346 -1.49 -2.85 24.63
CA SER A 346 -0.42 -3.25 25.57
C SER A 346 -0.18 -2.24 26.71
N VAL A 347 -0.65 -1.00 26.55
CA VAL A 347 -0.52 0.08 27.54
C VAL A 347 -1.87 0.67 27.94
N ALA A 348 -2.95 -0.11 27.79
CA ALA A 348 -4.31 0.34 28.04
C ALA A 348 -4.58 0.72 29.51
N ASP A 349 -3.74 0.23 30.42
CA ASP A 349 -3.76 0.50 31.85
C ASP A 349 -2.96 1.75 32.26
N CYS A 350 -2.22 2.37 31.34
CA CYS A 350 -1.55 3.65 31.60
C CYS A 350 -2.57 4.80 31.67
N ALA A 351 -2.33 5.75 32.57
CA ALA A 351 -3.18 6.93 32.74
C ALA A 351 -3.10 7.89 31.54
N SER A 352 -1.96 7.89 30.86
CA SER A 352 -1.69 8.68 29.66
C SER A 352 -0.78 7.91 28.70
N VAL A 353 -0.98 8.10 27.41
CA VAL A 353 -0.10 7.60 26.35
C VAL A 353 0.36 8.80 25.52
N LYS A 354 1.66 8.97 25.35
CA LYS A 354 2.28 10.10 24.66
C LYS A 354 3.14 9.65 23.48
N LEU A 355 3.35 10.54 22.52
CA LEU A 355 4.23 10.37 21.38
C LEU A 355 4.56 11.73 20.74
N ASP A 356 5.63 11.79 19.96
CA ASP A 356 5.93 12.94 19.11
C ASP A 356 5.68 12.59 17.63
N ALA A 357 4.62 13.15 17.06
CA ALA A 357 4.15 12.84 15.72
C ALA A 357 4.82 13.71 14.65
N THR A 358 5.20 13.08 13.54
CA THR A 358 5.50 13.83 12.30
C THR A 358 4.19 14.34 11.67
N PRO A 359 4.23 15.39 10.83
CA PRO A 359 3.05 15.89 10.13
C PRO A 359 2.30 14.80 9.34
N ALA A 360 3.03 13.87 8.72
CA ALA A 360 2.43 12.75 7.98
C ALA A 360 1.82 11.68 8.89
N GLY A 361 2.37 11.49 10.10
CA GLY A 361 1.85 10.52 11.07
C GLY A 361 0.63 11.02 11.85
N LYS A 362 0.50 12.34 12.03
CA LYS A 362 -0.54 12.99 12.86
C LYS A 362 -1.95 12.47 12.59
N GLU A 363 -2.35 12.36 11.33
CA GLU A 363 -3.70 11.92 10.95
C GLU A 363 -4.05 10.52 11.46
N VAL A 364 -3.06 9.64 11.59
CA VAL A 364 -3.27 8.28 12.12
C VAL A 364 -3.58 8.35 13.61
N TYR A 365 -2.86 9.18 14.36
CA TYR A 365 -2.99 9.32 15.81
C TYR A 365 -4.28 10.05 16.22
N VAL A 366 -4.67 11.12 15.52
CA VAL A 366 -5.94 11.85 15.78
C VAL A 366 -7.14 10.91 15.69
N LYS A 367 -7.17 10.01 14.70
CA LYS A 367 -8.23 9.00 14.56
C LYS A 367 -8.29 7.98 15.71
N ARG A 368 -7.26 7.90 16.57
CA ARG A 368 -7.21 7.06 17.80
C ARG A 368 -7.44 7.86 19.08
N GLY A 369 -7.83 9.12 18.98
CA GLY A 369 -8.13 9.98 20.12
C GLY A 369 -6.89 10.61 20.78
N PHE A 370 -5.78 10.72 20.04
CA PHE A 370 -4.69 11.59 20.47
C PHE A 370 -5.03 13.05 20.19
N VAL A 371 -4.67 13.94 21.11
CA VAL A 371 -4.80 15.39 21.00
C VAL A 371 -3.42 16.04 21.07
N ASP A 372 -3.30 17.22 20.45
CA ASP A 372 -2.05 17.99 20.45
C ASP A 372 -1.72 18.48 21.87
N GLU A 373 -0.44 18.37 22.26
CA GLU A 373 0.08 18.86 23.54
C GLU A 373 1.00 20.07 23.34
N ARG A 374 2.08 19.91 22.57
CA ARG A 374 3.05 21.00 22.31
C ARG A 374 3.85 20.77 21.02
N PRO A 375 4.16 21.81 20.24
CA PRO A 375 4.99 21.68 19.04
C PRO A 375 6.48 21.66 19.37
N LEU A 376 7.25 20.96 18.53
CA LEU A 376 8.70 20.79 18.65
C LEU A 376 9.36 21.05 17.30
N THR A 377 10.48 21.75 17.31
CA THR A 377 11.32 21.97 16.13
C THR A 377 12.63 21.21 16.26
N ARG A 378 12.93 20.39 15.25
CA ARG A 378 14.25 19.76 15.11
C ARG A 378 15.24 20.74 14.51
N PHE A 379 16.37 20.94 15.17
CA PHE A 379 17.51 21.70 14.66
C PHE A 379 18.65 20.75 14.33
N THR A 380 19.24 20.89 13.13
CA THR A 380 20.41 20.11 12.73
C THR A 380 21.56 20.99 12.28
N HIS A 381 22.78 20.49 12.49
CA HIS A 381 24.00 21.05 11.94
C HIS A 381 24.80 19.92 11.30
N ALA A 382 25.16 20.02 10.02
CA ALA A 382 25.81 18.92 9.30
C ALA A 382 27.29 18.72 9.70
N CYS A 383 28.00 19.81 10.03
CA CYS A 383 29.40 19.79 10.44
C CYS A 383 29.64 20.91 11.45
N LEU A 384 29.51 20.61 12.75
CA LEU A 384 29.53 21.63 13.81
C LEU A 384 30.82 22.48 13.80
N PRO A 385 30.75 23.82 13.81
CA PRO A 385 31.93 24.67 13.88
C PRO A 385 32.52 24.70 15.30
N ALA A 386 33.73 25.22 15.44
CA ALA A 386 34.26 25.58 16.75
C ALA A 386 33.35 26.66 17.37
N LEU A 387 32.85 26.41 18.58
CA LEU A 387 31.96 27.34 19.27
C LEU A 387 32.78 28.44 19.96
N PRO A 388 32.25 29.68 20.03
CA PRO A 388 32.86 30.71 20.86
C PRO A 388 32.88 30.25 22.33
N ALA A 389 33.98 30.54 23.04
CA ALA A 389 34.08 30.25 24.46
C ALA A 389 32.95 30.95 25.22
N SER A 390 32.13 30.20 25.96
CA SER A 390 31.10 30.79 26.81
C SER A 390 31.78 31.49 27.99
N PRO A 391 31.59 32.81 28.18
CA PRO A 391 32.33 33.57 29.19
C PRO A 391 31.94 33.20 30.64
N ASN A 392 30.82 32.50 30.85
CA ASN A 392 30.34 32.05 32.17
C ASN A 392 29.81 30.60 32.08
N SER A 393 30.69 29.60 32.24
CA SER A 393 30.27 28.20 32.35
C SER A 393 30.60 27.67 33.74
N ASP A 394 29.65 27.77 34.66
CA ASP A 394 29.62 26.98 35.91
C ASP A 394 29.25 25.50 35.66
N SER A 395 29.22 25.07 34.39
CA SER A 395 28.95 23.69 34.03
C SER A 395 30.12 22.78 34.39
N GLN A 396 29.80 21.60 34.90
CA GLN A 396 30.76 20.56 35.25
C GLN A 396 30.29 19.20 34.73
N ALA A 397 31.23 18.29 34.49
CA ALA A 397 30.89 16.93 34.08
C ALA A 397 30.07 16.20 35.15
N ILE A 398 29.09 15.41 34.72
CA ILE A 398 28.30 14.54 35.60
C ILE A 398 28.94 13.15 35.58
N ALA A 399 29.61 12.79 36.66
CA ALA A 399 30.15 11.44 36.85
C ALA A 399 29.10 10.51 37.49
N ASP A 400 29.42 9.21 37.59
CA ASP A 400 28.54 8.19 38.17
C ASP A 400 28.04 8.56 39.57
N ALA A 401 28.90 9.21 40.37
CA ALA A 401 28.56 9.65 41.72
C ALA A 401 27.43 10.69 41.77
N GLN A 402 27.26 11.50 40.72
CA GLN A 402 26.18 12.50 40.61
C GLN A 402 24.93 11.93 39.91
N LEU A 403 24.94 10.70 39.43
CA LEU A 403 23.83 10.13 38.64
C LEU A 403 22.55 10.04 39.47
N ALA A 404 22.64 9.65 40.75
CA ALA A 404 21.47 9.63 41.65
C ALA A 404 20.83 11.02 41.81
N GLU A 405 21.66 12.08 41.82
CA GLU A 405 21.21 13.47 41.93
C GLU A 405 20.49 13.92 40.64
N LEU A 406 21.05 13.58 39.48
CA LEU A 406 20.41 13.81 38.17
C LEU A 406 19.05 13.12 38.08
N LEU A 407 18.98 11.84 38.44
CA LEU A 407 17.75 11.06 38.37
C LEU A 407 16.65 11.63 39.29
N ALA A 408 17.02 12.09 40.48
CA ALA A 408 16.09 12.71 41.41
C ALA A 408 15.57 14.06 40.89
N LEU A 409 16.44 14.89 40.31
CA LEU A 409 16.06 16.15 39.68
C LEU A 409 15.11 15.91 38.50
N ASP A 410 15.49 15.03 37.56
CA ASP A 410 14.68 14.78 36.37
C ASP A 410 13.29 14.21 36.68
N ARG A 411 13.19 13.30 37.66
CA ARG A 411 11.89 12.72 38.05
C ARG A 411 10.87 13.81 38.43
N VAL A 412 11.33 14.88 39.09
CA VAL A 412 10.47 16.01 39.45
C VAL A 412 10.12 16.85 38.21
N LEU A 413 11.09 17.11 37.33
CA LEU A 413 10.91 18.01 36.20
C LEU A 413 10.14 17.38 35.03
N PHE A 414 10.39 16.12 34.75
CA PHE A 414 9.65 15.33 33.75
C PHE A 414 8.30 14.84 34.30
N GLY A 415 8.13 14.76 35.62
CA GLY A 415 6.93 14.27 36.29
C GLY A 415 6.84 12.73 36.37
N SER A 416 7.79 11.99 35.80
CA SER A 416 7.85 10.53 35.85
C SER A 416 9.28 10.01 35.87
N ASP A 417 9.50 8.79 36.35
CA ASP A 417 10.81 8.16 36.36
C ASP A 417 11.17 7.61 34.97
N ARG A 418 11.94 8.40 34.21
CA ARG A 418 12.63 7.95 32.99
C ARG A 418 14.09 7.57 33.23
N GLY A 419 14.47 7.24 34.47
CA GLY A 419 15.86 7.02 34.85
C GLY A 419 16.56 5.87 34.14
N ARG A 420 15.81 4.91 33.59
CA ARG A 420 16.38 3.88 32.70
C ARG A 420 16.95 4.49 31.41
N VAL A 421 16.24 5.45 30.83
CA VAL A 421 16.68 6.21 29.64
C VAL A 421 17.89 7.06 30.02
N LEU A 422 17.84 7.81 31.12
CA LEU A 422 18.94 8.69 31.51
C LEU A 422 20.23 7.93 31.84
N ARG A 423 20.14 6.77 32.51
CA ARG A 423 21.27 5.85 32.70
C ARG A 423 21.83 5.36 31.37
N PHE A 424 20.96 5.03 30.42
CA PHE A 424 21.37 4.63 29.07
C PHE A 424 22.13 5.76 28.36
N LEU A 425 21.61 7.00 28.38
CA LEU A 425 22.26 8.16 27.77
C LEU A 425 23.63 8.44 28.41
N HIS A 426 23.68 8.47 29.74
CA HIS A 426 24.92 8.72 30.50
C HIS A 426 26.01 7.69 30.17
N GLY A 427 25.65 6.41 30.06
CA GLY A 427 26.60 5.34 29.69
C GLY A 427 27.09 5.39 28.24
N HIS A 428 26.32 5.99 27.32
CA HIS A 428 26.67 6.03 25.88
C HIS A 428 27.18 7.40 25.39
N GLY A 429 27.09 8.43 26.23
CA GLY A 429 27.56 9.79 25.93
C GLY A 429 28.18 10.52 27.13
N PRO A 430 29.04 9.89 27.95
CA PRO A 430 29.45 10.44 29.25
C PRO A 430 30.22 11.76 29.15
N ARG A 431 30.96 12.00 28.06
CA ARG A 431 31.75 13.23 27.88
C ARG A 431 30.91 14.48 27.68
N ALA A 432 29.68 14.31 27.19
CA ALA A 432 28.73 15.39 26.97
C ALA A 432 27.67 15.47 28.08
N ALA A 433 27.81 14.66 29.15
CA ALA A 433 26.97 14.75 30.33
C ALA A 433 27.50 15.87 31.24
N CYS A 434 26.82 17.01 31.27
CA CYS A 434 27.22 18.19 32.04
C CYS A 434 26.07 18.73 32.88
N GLY A 435 26.39 19.46 33.95
CA GLY A 435 25.42 19.98 34.89
C GLY A 435 25.88 21.23 35.62
N ILE A 436 24.95 22.03 36.10
CA ILE A 436 25.19 23.24 36.91
C ILE A 436 24.69 22.97 38.32
N LYS A 437 25.50 23.31 39.32
CA LYS A 437 25.11 23.23 40.73
C LYS A 437 24.73 24.59 41.30
N ARG A 438 23.67 24.62 42.10
CA ARG A 438 23.25 25.77 42.90
C ARG A 438 23.18 25.34 44.36
N ALA A 439 23.84 26.09 45.24
CA ALA A 439 23.94 25.75 46.67
C ALA A 439 24.38 24.28 46.92
N GLY A 440 25.35 23.79 46.14
CA GLY A 440 25.90 22.43 46.26
C GLY A 440 25.06 21.31 45.65
N ARG A 441 23.85 21.61 45.13
CA ARG A 441 22.95 20.62 44.50
C ARG A 441 22.80 20.83 43.01
N LEU A 442 22.65 19.76 42.23
CA LEU A 442 22.40 19.82 40.80
C LEU A 442 21.07 20.51 40.54
N ALA A 443 21.10 21.55 39.69
CA ALA A 443 19.93 22.38 39.38
C ALA A 443 19.56 22.33 37.90
N ALA A 444 20.53 22.10 37.02
CA ALA A 444 20.36 22.02 35.57
C ALA A 444 21.33 20.98 34.99
N TYR A 445 20.98 20.35 33.88
CA TYR A 445 21.82 19.34 33.25
C TYR A 445 21.55 19.19 31.75
N CYS A 446 22.54 18.69 31.02
CA CYS A 446 22.41 18.30 29.63
C CYS A 446 23.08 16.93 29.41
N LEU A 447 22.42 16.06 28.64
CA LEU A 447 22.99 14.79 28.19
C LEU A 447 23.03 14.76 26.66
N SER A 448 23.58 13.68 26.12
CA SER A 448 23.57 13.41 24.69
C SER A 448 23.61 11.90 24.43
N ARG A 449 23.46 11.51 23.17
CA ARG A 449 23.75 10.16 22.70
C ARG A 449 24.23 10.16 21.25
N PRO A 450 25.05 9.17 20.85
CA PRO A 450 25.36 8.94 19.44
C PRO A 450 24.10 8.50 18.68
N GLY A 451 24.10 8.78 17.37
CA GLY A 451 23.09 8.32 16.43
C GLY A 451 23.71 7.93 15.11
N ALA A 452 22.92 7.35 14.22
CA ALA A 452 23.39 6.83 12.93
C ALA A 452 23.82 7.93 11.96
N HIS A 453 23.20 9.11 12.05
CA HIS A 453 23.46 10.24 11.16
C HIS A 453 23.87 11.49 11.92
N PHE A 454 23.33 11.69 13.13
CA PHE A 454 23.58 12.87 13.96
C PHE A 454 23.85 12.43 15.40
N HIS A 455 24.77 13.12 16.08
CA HIS A 455 24.85 13.05 17.53
C HIS A 455 23.71 13.88 18.13
N GLN A 456 22.88 13.25 18.96
CA GLN A 456 21.69 13.89 19.53
C GLN A 456 22.07 14.57 20.86
N ILE A 457 21.81 15.86 20.98
CA ILE A 457 21.86 16.56 22.28
C ILE A 457 20.48 16.54 22.89
N GLY A 458 20.40 16.10 24.14
CA GLY A 458 19.13 15.96 24.86
C GLY A 458 19.15 14.88 25.95
N PRO A 459 18.39 15.06 27.04
CA PRO A 459 17.61 16.26 27.30
C PRO A 459 18.51 17.39 27.81
N CYS A 460 18.09 18.64 27.61
CA CYS A 460 18.71 19.82 28.21
C CYS A 460 17.68 20.49 29.12
N ILE A 461 17.94 20.48 30.42
CA ILE A 461 17.05 20.95 31.45
C ILE A 461 17.71 22.09 32.22
N ALA A 462 17.07 23.26 32.30
CA ALA A 462 17.61 24.46 32.93
C ALA A 462 16.50 25.42 33.43
N ASP A 463 16.85 26.40 34.28
CA ASP A 463 15.89 27.46 34.68
C ASP A 463 15.88 28.63 33.70
N THR A 464 17.01 28.87 33.02
CA THR A 464 17.19 30.03 32.15
C THR A 464 17.79 29.65 30.80
N VAL A 465 17.56 30.51 29.81
CA VAL A 465 18.14 30.37 28.47
C VAL A 465 19.68 30.35 28.55
N ASP A 466 20.30 31.16 29.41
CA ASP A 466 21.75 31.24 29.51
C ASP A 466 22.38 29.98 30.12
N GLU A 467 21.71 29.37 31.11
CA GLU A 467 22.11 28.05 31.62
C GLU A 467 22.00 26.97 30.53
N ALA A 468 20.90 26.95 29.78
CA ALA A 468 20.71 26.00 28.68
C ALA A 468 21.77 26.18 27.57
N ARG A 469 22.13 27.43 27.23
CA ARG A 469 23.21 27.76 26.30
C ARG A 469 24.56 27.24 26.81
N ALA A 470 24.89 27.49 28.07
CA ALA A 470 26.16 27.05 28.66
C ALA A 470 26.29 25.52 28.68
N LEU A 471 25.24 24.82 29.13
CA LEU A 471 25.19 23.36 29.15
C LEU A 471 25.28 22.76 27.74
N THR A 472 24.50 23.29 26.79
CA THR A 472 24.51 22.81 25.41
C THR A 472 25.86 23.08 24.75
N ALA A 473 26.47 24.26 24.95
CA ALA A 473 27.80 24.57 24.44
C ALA A 473 28.87 23.61 25.00
N ALA A 474 28.79 23.27 26.29
CA ALA A 474 29.67 22.28 26.91
C ALA A 474 29.49 20.88 26.30
N ALA A 475 28.24 20.45 26.09
CA ALA A 475 27.93 19.16 25.45
C ALA A 475 28.37 19.08 23.98
N LEU A 476 28.43 20.23 23.29
CA LEU A 476 28.86 20.37 21.91
C LEU A 476 30.39 20.44 21.73
N ALA A 477 31.15 20.73 22.80
CA ALA A 477 32.59 21.00 22.71
C ALA A 477 33.40 19.86 22.06
N ASP A 478 33.04 18.61 22.36
CA ASP A 478 33.69 17.40 21.82
C ASP A 478 33.14 16.95 20.45
N LEU A 479 32.19 17.70 19.88
CA LEU A 479 31.46 17.35 18.66
C LEU A 479 31.81 18.24 17.46
N VAL A 480 32.86 19.07 17.58
CA VAL A 480 33.37 19.88 16.46
C VAL A 480 33.67 18.99 15.25
N GLY A 481 33.20 19.41 14.08
CA GLY A 481 33.30 18.67 12.82
C GLY A 481 32.29 17.55 12.64
N ARG A 482 31.40 17.30 13.62
CA ARG A 482 30.40 16.22 13.55
C ARG A 482 29.01 16.74 13.23
N PRO A 483 28.14 15.89 12.64
CA PRO A 483 26.73 16.19 12.50
C PRO A 483 26.02 16.12 13.86
N VAL A 484 25.21 17.12 14.18
CA VAL A 484 24.47 17.23 15.45
C VAL A 484 22.99 17.50 15.22
N VAL A 485 22.15 16.97 16.09
CA VAL A 485 20.71 17.22 16.13
C VAL A 485 20.25 17.59 17.55
N ILE A 486 19.31 18.53 17.65
CA ILE A 486 18.68 18.97 18.89
C ILE A 486 17.18 19.15 18.63
N ASP A 487 16.33 18.52 19.42
CA ASP A 487 14.88 18.66 19.32
C ASP A 487 14.37 19.61 20.41
N VAL A 488 13.87 20.77 20.01
CA VAL A 488 13.60 21.91 20.88
C VAL A 488 12.10 22.22 20.92
N PRO A 489 11.48 22.37 22.09
CA PRO A 489 10.12 22.88 22.18
C PRO A 489 10.00 24.32 21.67
N ASP A 490 8.96 24.59 20.87
CA ASP A 490 8.84 25.87 20.17
C ASP A 490 8.67 27.08 21.11
N GLU A 491 8.24 26.85 22.35
CA GLU A 491 8.16 27.91 23.38
C GLU A 491 9.56 28.46 23.75
N GLN A 492 10.64 27.69 23.51
CA GLN A 492 12.02 28.06 23.82
C GLN A 492 12.64 28.95 22.73
N GLN A 493 11.98 30.08 22.45
CA GLN A 493 12.34 30.97 21.34
C GLN A 493 13.75 31.55 21.46
N GLY A 494 14.15 31.97 22.67
CA GLY A 494 15.48 32.53 22.93
C GLY A 494 16.62 31.54 22.76
N PHE A 495 16.36 30.24 23.00
CA PHE A 495 17.29 29.15 22.77
C PHE A 495 17.35 28.77 21.28
N SER A 496 16.19 28.69 20.62
CA SER A 496 16.09 28.48 19.17
C SER A 496 16.80 29.57 18.37
N ALA A 497 16.67 30.84 18.77
CA ALA A 497 17.37 31.96 18.14
C ALA A 497 18.90 31.82 18.26
N TRP A 498 19.37 31.37 19.42
CA TRP A 498 20.79 31.09 19.64
C TRP A 498 21.30 29.94 18.79
N LEU A 499 20.58 28.81 18.69
CA LEU A 499 20.96 27.71 17.79
C LEU A 499 21.09 28.17 16.33
N ARG A 500 20.15 29.00 15.85
CA ARG A 500 20.24 29.60 14.51
C ARG A 500 21.47 30.49 14.35
N SER A 501 21.83 31.26 15.38
CA SER A 501 23.07 32.07 15.36
C SER A 501 24.35 31.24 15.26
N LEU A 502 24.29 29.97 15.68
CA LEU A 502 25.37 28.99 15.53
C LEU A 502 25.32 28.23 14.19
N GLY A 503 24.39 28.57 13.28
CA GLY A 503 24.25 27.94 11.98
C GLY A 503 23.37 26.67 11.95
N PHE A 504 22.67 26.34 13.03
CA PHE A 504 21.72 25.22 12.99
C PHE A 504 20.52 25.56 12.10
N ALA A 505 20.16 24.60 11.24
CA ALA A 505 18.99 24.70 10.37
C ALA A 505 17.78 24.02 11.03
N ALA A 506 16.65 24.71 11.05
CA ALA A 506 15.37 24.11 11.43
C ALA A 506 14.95 23.08 10.35
N GLN A 507 14.57 21.90 10.79
CA GLN A 507 14.08 20.81 9.97
C GLN A 507 12.56 20.68 10.14
N ARG A 508 11.99 19.61 9.57
CA ARG A 508 10.57 19.27 9.72
C ARG A 508 10.18 19.23 11.22
N PRO A 509 9.09 19.90 11.62
CA PRO A 509 8.64 19.94 13.01
C PRO A 509 7.96 18.63 13.42
N PHE A 510 7.82 18.44 14.73
CA PHE A 510 6.98 17.42 15.35
C PHE A 510 5.86 18.09 16.16
N ILE A 511 4.82 17.32 16.47
CA ILE A 511 3.82 17.69 17.45
C ILE A 511 3.76 16.62 18.53
N ARG A 512 4.03 17.00 19.78
CA ARG A 512 3.78 16.13 20.93
C ARG A 512 2.28 15.95 21.05
N MET A 513 1.86 14.71 21.24
CA MET A 513 0.45 14.36 21.38
C MET A 513 0.26 13.44 22.59
N HIS A 514 -0.92 13.51 23.20
CA HIS A 514 -1.31 12.60 24.27
C HIS A 514 -2.71 12.01 24.06
N ARG A 515 -2.95 10.86 24.68
CA ARG A 515 -4.25 10.18 24.77
C ARG A 515 -4.49 9.78 26.23
N GLY A 516 -5.70 10.04 26.74
CA GLY A 516 -6.00 9.89 28.16
C GLY A 516 -5.75 11.19 28.93
N GLY A 517 -5.33 11.09 30.20
CA GLY A 517 -5.00 12.28 31.00
C GLY A 517 -3.82 13.07 30.42
N SER A 518 -3.64 14.32 30.86
CA SER A 518 -2.49 15.18 30.50
C SER A 518 -1.13 14.64 30.98
N GLY A 519 -1.14 13.57 31.79
CA GLY A 519 0.03 13.02 32.47
C GLY A 519 0.33 13.73 33.79
N PRO A 520 1.31 13.22 34.54
CA PRO A 520 1.74 13.78 35.82
C PRO A 520 2.41 15.15 35.66
N ALA A 521 2.29 15.99 36.68
CA ALA A 521 2.73 17.38 36.65
C ALA A 521 4.27 17.48 36.65
N GLY A 522 4.86 17.73 35.48
CA GLY A 522 6.24 18.17 35.31
C GLY A 522 6.35 19.71 35.20
N THR A 523 7.53 20.19 34.81
CA THR A 523 7.82 21.61 34.50
C THR A 523 8.34 21.74 33.07
N PRO A 524 7.46 21.61 32.05
CA PRO A 524 7.84 21.59 30.64
C PRO A 524 8.51 22.88 30.15
N GLU A 525 8.38 23.97 30.90
CA GLU A 525 9.02 25.28 30.65
C GLU A 525 10.54 25.23 30.89
N ARG A 526 11.01 24.26 31.68
CA ARG A 526 12.43 24.05 31.98
C ARG A 526 13.14 23.10 31.01
N GLU A 527 12.39 22.50 30.09
CA GLU A 527 12.94 21.61 29.06
C GLU A 527 13.29 22.41 27.81
N PHE A 528 14.59 22.53 27.54
CA PHE A 528 15.15 23.23 26.39
C PHE A 528 15.46 22.31 25.21
N ALA A 529 15.70 21.03 25.49
CA ALA A 529 15.79 19.98 24.48
C ALA A 529 15.26 18.67 25.05
N ILE A 530 14.52 17.91 24.25
CA ILE A 530 14.03 16.57 24.61
C ILE A 530 15.12 15.51 24.35
N VAL A 531 14.98 14.32 24.93
CA VAL A 531 15.90 13.19 24.66
C VAL A 531 15.92 12.82 23.17
N GLY A 532 14.74 12.88 22.57
CA GLY A 532 14.44 12.49 21.20
C GLY A 532 12.97 12.06 21.11
N PRO A 533 12.34 12.17 19.93
CA PRO A 533 10.90 11.98 19.77
C PRO A 533 10.41 10.58 20.17
N GLU A 534 11.28 9.57 20.16
CA GLU A 534 10.96 8.21 20.57
C GLU A 534 10.93 8.00 22.09
N PHE A 535 11.56 8.87 22.89
CA PHE A 535 11.69 8.73 24.35
C PHE A 535 10.97 9.82 25.14
N GLY A 536 10.65 10.95 24.49
CA GLY A 536 10.00 12.07 25.15
C GLY A 536 10.94 13.05 25.82
#